data_AF-A0AAV0NVZ4-F1
#
_entry.id   AF-A0AAV0NVZ4-F1
#
_cell.length_a   1.000
_cell.length_b   1.000
_cell.length_c   1.000
_cell.angle_alpha   90.00
_cell.angle_beta   90.00
_cell.angle_gamma   90.00
#
_symmetry.space_group_name_H-M   'P 1'
#
loop_
_entity.id
_entity.type
_entity.pdbx_description
1 polymer ?
#
loop_
_entity_poly.entity_id
_entity_poly.type
_entity_poly.pdbx_seq_one_letter_code
_entity_poly.pdbx_strand_id
1 'polypeptide(L)'
;MGTTRASIFSFSLLYVVVAILVLPLGLASANNASSVSFGYSGPNGPAKWGSLSPKYQACGSGKSQSPIDIRRKEAVEDKKLQKLEGNYRSVGASLINTGRNVMV
;
A
#
# COMPACT_ATOMS: atom_id res chain seq x y z
N MET A 1 -33.94 -52.43 -25.75
CA MET A 1 -34.34 -51.57 -24.61
C MET A 1 -33.19 -51.54 -23.60
N GLY A 2 -32.24 -50.59 -23.68
CA GLY A 2 -31.06 -50.65 -22.80
C GLY A 2 -30.03 -49.51 -22.85
N THR A 3 -30.18 -48.52 -23.74
CA THR A 3 -29.11 -47.52 -23.97
C THR A 3 -29.36 -46.14 -23.35
N THR A 4 -30.54 -45.89 -22.76
CA THR A 4 -30.94 -44.54 -22.34
C THR A 4 -30.37 -44.12 -20.97
N ARG A 5 -30.24 -45.05 -20.02
CA ARG A 5 -29.81 -44.71 -18.64
C ARG A 5 -28.32 -44.38 -18.56
N ALA A 6 -27.45 -45.14 -19.24
CA ALA A 6 -25.99 -44.90 -19.21
C ALA A 6 -25.59 -43.55 -19.84
N SER A 7 -26.27 -43.13 -20.91
CA SER A 7 -25.99 -41.83 -21.56
C SER A 7 -26.36 -40.64 -20.65
N ILE A 8 -27.49 -40.71 -19.94
CA ILE A 8 -27.94 -39.64 -19.03
C ILE A 8 -26.96 -39.51 -17.84
N PHE A 9 -26.45 -40.61 -17.31
CA PHE A 9 -25.42 -40.59 -16.26
C PHE A 9 -24.09 -40.01 -16.76
N SER A 10 -23.67 -40.29 -17.99
CA SER A 10 -22.47 -39.70 -18.60
C SER A 10 -22.60 -38.19 -18.83
N PHE A 11 -23.74 -37.71 -19.31
CA PHE A 11 -23.98 -36.26 -19.47
C PHE A 11 -24.06 -35.53 -18.12
N SER A 12 -24.67 -36.15 -17.10
CA SER A 12 -24.70 -35.61 -15.74
C SER A 12 -23.32 -35.57 -15.09
N LEU A 13 -22.49 -36.60 -15.30
CA LEU A 13 -21.12 -36.64 -14.77
C LEU A 13 -20.23 -35.63 -15.46
N LEU A 14 -20.35 -35.47 -16.78
CA LEU A 14 -19.63 -34.46 -17.55
C LEU A 14 -20.01 -33.04 -17.12
N TYR A 15 -21.30 -32.78 -16.85
CA TYR A 15 -21.78 -31.49 -16.37
C TYR A 15 -21.23 -31.15 -14.97
N VAL A 16 -21.18 -32.14 -14.08
CA VAL A 16 -20.58 -31.98 -12.74
C VAL A 16 -19.06 -31.73 -12.84
N VAL A 17 -18.34 -32.44 -13.71
CA VAL A 17 -16.90 -32.23 -13.93
C VAL A 17 -16.61 -30.85 -14.51
N VAL A 18 -17.41 -30.39 -15.48
CA VAL A 18 -17.30 -29.03 -16.04
C VAL A 18 -17.62 -27.98 -14.98
N ALA A 19 -18.65 -28.17 -14.16
CA ALA A 19 -18.97 -27.24 -13.06
C ALA A 19 -17.82 -27.14 -12.03
N ILE A 20 -17.19 -28.27 -11.68
CA ILE A 20 -16.05 -28.31 -10.75
C ILE A 20 -14.80 -27.64 -11.36
N LEU A 21 -14.55 -27.82 -12.66
CA LEU A 21 -13.40 -27.21 -13.35
C LEU A 21 -13.57 -25.70 -13.62
N VAL A 22 -14.79 -25.19 -13.70
CA VAL A 22 -15.07 -23.77 -13.95
C VAL A 22 -15.24 -22.96 -12.65
N LEU A 23 -15.57 -23.62 -11.53
CA LEU A 23 -15.65 -23.01 -10.20
C LEU A 23 -14.41 -22.23 -9.71
N PRO A 24 -13.14 -22.60 -10.04
CA PRO A 24 -11.97 -21.89 -9.52
C PRO A 24 -11.70 -20.55 -10.23
N LEU A 25 -12.30 -20.28 -11.40
CA LEU A 25 -12.01 -19.08 -12.19
C LEU A 25 -12.68 -17.79 -11.65
N GLY A 26 -13.66 -17.91 -10.74
CA GLY A 26 -14.39 -16.77 -10.19
C GLY A 26 -13.78 -16.15 -8.92
N LEU A 27 -12.72 -16.75 -8.37
CA LEU A 27 -12.12 -16.36 -7.08
C LEU A 27 -10.79 -15.63 -7.22
N ALA A 28 -10.54 -14.98 -8.37
CA ALA A 28 -9.54 -13.92 -8.41
C ALA A 28 -10.09 -12.74 -7.58
N SER A 29 -9.83 -12.74 -6.27
CA SER A 29 -10.01 -11.54 -5.45
C SER A 29 -9.20 -10.43 -6.11
N ALA A 30 -9.89 -9.48 -6.74
CA ALA A 30 -9.31 -8.19 -7.03
C ALA A 30 -8.85 -7.65 -5.68
N ASN A 31 -7.55 -7.68 -5.44
CA ASN A 31 -6.93 -7.09 -4.28
C ASN A 31 -7.08 -5.57 -4.45
N ASN A 32 -8.30 -5.07 -4.20
CA ASN A 32 -8.59 -3.67 -4.00
C ASN A 32 -7.81 -3.31 -2.75
N ALA A 33 -6.54 -2.97 -2.93
CA ALA A 33 -5.67 -2.43 -1.92
C ALA A 33 -6.28 -1.08 -1.53
N SER A 34 -7.35 -1.12 -0.73
CA SER A 34 -7.86 0.00 0.01
C SER A 34 -6.66 0.52 0.78
N SER A 35 -6.18 1.70 0.38
CA SER A 35 -5.05 2.33 1.05
C SER A 35 -5.41 2.47 2.51
N VAL A 36 -4.77 1.70 3.38
CA VAL A 36 -5.00 1.79 4.83
C VAL A 36 -4.61 3.20 5.26
N SER A 37 -5.58 3.96 5.77
CA SER A 37 -5.36 5.35 6.16
C SER A 37 -4.47 5.41 7.39
N PHE A 38 -3.31 6.05 7.27
CA PHE A 38 -2.50 6.41 8.41
C PHE A 38 -3.07 7.64 9.13
N GLY A 39 -2.70 7.82 10.39
CA GLY A 39 -3.00 9.01 11.19
C GLY A 39 -1.87 9.32 12.16
N TYR A 40 -2.06 10.37 12.96
CA TYR A 40 -1.07 10.80 13.96
C TYR A 40 -1.39 10.32 15.39
N SER A 41 -2.51 9.62 15.57
CA SER A 41 -2.96 9.11 16.87
C SER A 41 -3.80 7.85 16.72
N GLY A 42 -4.08 7.19 17.85
CA GLY A 42 -4.94 6.01 17.90
C GLY A 42 -4.37 4.78 17.17
N PRO A 43 -5.23 3.86 16.72
CA PRO A 43 -4.83 2.58 16.13
C PRO A 43 -3.96 2.70 14.87
N ASN A 44 -4.08 3.82 14.13
CA ASN A 44 -3.34 4.08 12.90
C ASN A 44 -2.22 5.12 13.09
N GLY A 45 -1.81 5.35 14.34
CA GLY A 45 -0.76 6.31 14.69
C GLY A 45 0.65 5.88 14.26
N PRO A 46 1.66 6.76 14.41
CA PRO A 46 3.01 6.55 13.92
C PRO A 46 3.68 5.25 14.39
N ALA A 47 3.42 4.87 15.64
CA ALA A 47 3.93 3.61 16.21
C ALA A 47 3.46 2.34 15.48
N LYS A 48 2.44 2.44 14.61
CA LYS A 48 1.83 1.33 13.88
C LYS A 48 1.96 1.43 12.35
N TRP A 49 2.51 2.52 11.81
CA TRP A 49 2.58 2.75 10.36
C TRP A 49 3.23 1.58 9.60
N GLY A 50 4.31 1.01 10.14
CA GLY A 50 5.01 -0.13 9.54
C GLY A 50 4.17 -1.39 9.35
N SER A 51 3.11 -1.56 10.16
CA SER A 51 2.20 -2.71 10.09
C SER A 51 0.91 -2.45 9.33
N LEU A 52 0.63 -1.20 8.93
CA LEU A 52 -0.63 -0.84 8.25
C LEU A 52 -0.69 -1.38 6.82
N SER A 53 0.45 -1.49 6.15
CA SER A 53 0.54 -2.00 4.79
C SER A 53 1.95 -2.53 4.51
N PRO A 54 2.12 -3.58 3.69
CA PRO A 54 3.45 -4.00 3.22
C PRO A 54 4.25 -2.86 2.59
N LYS A 55 3.58 -1.89 1.95
CA LYS A 55 4.23 -0.71 1.36
C LYS A 55 4.83 0.25 2.38
N TYR A 56 4.44 0.17 3.64
CA TYR A 56 4.88 1.06 4.72
C TYR A 56 5.92 0.40 5.64
N GLN A 57 6.40 -0.80 5.30
CA GLN A 57 7.32 -1.58 6.14
C GLN A 57 8.54 -0.77 6.61
N ALA A 58 9.06 0.13 5.78
CA ALA A 58 10.17 1.02 6.11
C ALA A 58 9.91 1.88 7.37
N CYS A 59 8.66 2.25 7.66
CA CYS A 59 8.29 2.99 8.86
C CYS A 59 8.49 2.18 10.15
N GLY A 60 8.52 0.85 10.07
CA GLY A 60 8.72 -0.04 11.22
C GLY A 60 10.14 -0.62 11.30
N SER A 61 10.74 -0.99 10.17
CA SER A 61 12.04 -1.68 10.14
C SER A 61 13.20 -0.83 9.61
N GLY A 62 12.93 0.33 9.01
CA GLY A 62 13.93 1.22 8.46
C GLY A 62 14.89 1.75 9.52
N LYS A 63 16.17 1.90 9.17
CA LYS A 63 17.23 2.39 10.07
C LYS A 63 17.68 3.82 9.79
N SER A 64 17.30 4.35 8.64
CA SER A 64 17.54 5.74 8.24
C SER A 64 16.20 6.43 8.05
N GLN A 65 15.52 6.73 9.16
CA GLN A 65 14.21 7.39 9.17
C GLN A 65 14.32 8.82 9.70
N SER A 66 13.25 9.59 9.52
CA SER A 66 13.15 10.97 10.01
C SER A 66 11.80 11.17 10.73
N PRO A 67 11.68 12.16 11.62
CA PRO A 67 12.72 13.11 12.07
C PRO A 67 13.78 12.47 12.99
N ILE A 68 14.87 13.18 13.23
CA ILE A 68 15.90 12.83 14.22
C ILE A 68 16.17 14.01 15.17
N ASP A 69 16.70 13.71 16.34
CA ASP A 69 17.24 14.71 17.26
C ASP A 69 18.62 15.18 16.78
N ILE A 70 18.77 16.47 16.46
CA ILE A 70 20.02 17.04 15.96
C ILE A 70 20.83 17.61 17.13
N ARG A 71 21.78 16.81 17.61
CA ARG A 71 22.68 17.18 18.71
C ARG A 71 23.90 17.91 18.17
N ARG A 72 23.91 19.25 18.26
CA ARG A 72 25.01 20.08 17.71
C ARG A 72 26.42 19.65 18.14
N LYS A 73 26.60 19.16 19.37
CA LYS A 73 27.90 18.70 19.88
C LYS A 73 28.40 17.42 19.20
N GLU A 74 27.49 16.62 18.64
CA GLU A 74 27.77 15.35 17.97
C GLU A 74 27.77 15.49 16.44
N ALA A 75 27.31 16.62 15.92
CA ALA A 75 27.31 16.91 14.50
C ALA A 75 28.74 17.12 13.98
N VAL A 76 29.07 16.46 12.87
CA VAL A 76 30.34 16.66 12.17
C VAL A 76 30.17 17.79 11.15
N GLU A 77 30.95 18.85 11.31
CA GLU A 77 31.00 19.94 10.34
C GLU A 77 31.82 19.52 9.12
N ASP A 78 31.18 19.48 7.94
CA ASP A 78 31.88 19.29 6.68
C ASP A 78 32.08 20.64 5.97
N LYS A 79 33.33 21.13 6.00
CA LYS A 79 33.75 22.39 5.38
C LYS A 79 33.66 22.38 3.85
N LYS A 80 33.43 21.23 3.22
CA LYS A 80 33.20 21.11 1.78
C LYS A 80 31.75 21.39 1.39
N LEU A 81 30.82 21.39 2.35
CA LEU A 81 29.43 21.73 2.09
C LEU A 81 29.34 23.20 1.64
N GLN A 82 28.80 23.39 0.45
CA GLN A 82 28.57 24.71 -0.11
C GLN A 82 27.24 25.28 0.36
N LYS A 83 27.11 26.60 0.30
CA LYS A 83 25.85 27.29 0.54
C LYS A 83 24.81 26.84 -0.50
N LEU A 84 23.60 26.51 -0.05
CA LEU A 84 22.48 26.27 -0.95
C LEU A 84 21.95 27.61 -1.50
N GLU A 85 21.97 27.78 -2.83
CA GLU A 85 21.42 28.96 -3.49
C GLU A 85 19.93 28.77 -3.80
N GLY A 86 19.08 29.51 -3.08
CA GLY A 86 17.63 29.49 -3.28
C GLY A 86 17.20 30.45 -4.39
N ASN A 87 17.22 30.00 -5.64
CA ASN A 87 16.75 30.78 -6.80
C ASN A 87 15.23 30.66 -7.02
N TYR A 88 14.44 30.80 -5.95
CA TYR A 88 12.98 30.74 -6.02
C TYR A 88 12.40 32.03 -6.62
N ARG A 89 11.33 31.90 -7.41
CA ARG A 89 10.61 33.03 -8.03
C ARG A 89 9.15 33.02 -7.61
N SER A 90 8.53 34.19 -7.59
CA SER A 90 7.10 34.31 -7.34
C SER A 90 6.32 33.63 -8.46
N VAL A 91 5.34 32.83 -8.08
CA VAL A 91 4.37 32.18 -8.96
C VAL A 91 3.00 32.23 -8.29
N GLY A 92 1.92 32.14 -9.08
CA GLY A 92 0.61 31.91 -8.49
C GLY A 92 0.58 30.56 -7.77
N ALA A 93 0.09 30.54 -6.54
CA ALA A 93 0.03 29.34 -5.70
C ALA A 93 -1.36 29.18 -5.08
N SER A 94 -1.71 27.94 -4.72
CA SER A 94 -2.99 27.59 -4.10
C SER A 94 -2.77 27.01 -2.73
N LEU A 95 -3.46 27.53 -1.72
CA LEU A 95 -3.39 26.99 -0.37
C LEU A 95 -4.35 25.80 -0.24
N ILE A 96 -3.83 24.62 0.08
CA ILE A 96 -4.60 23.37 0.17
C ILE A 96 -4.48 22.78 1.57
N ASN A 97 -5.61 22.41 2.17
CA ASN A 97 -5.65 21.61 3.41
C ASN A 97 -6.03 20.16 3.07
N THR A 98 -5.13 19.22 3.36
CA THR A 98 -5.34 17.78 3.07
C THR A 98 -6.01 17.02 4.22
N GLY A 99 -6.31 17.70 5.34
CA GLY A 99 -6.70 17.10 6.62
C GLY A 99 -5.52 16.51 7.40
N ARG A 100 -4.33 16.40 6.80
CA ARG A 100 -3.09 15.93 7.46
C ARG A 100 -2.01 17.01 7.53
N ASN A 101 -2.02 17.93 6.57
CA ASN A 101 -1.13 19.09 6.53
C ASN A 101 -1.72 20.19 5.64
N VAL A 102 -1.14 21.38 5.71
CA VAL A 102 -1.41 22.50 4.80
C VAL A 102 -0.27 22.58 3.78
N MET A 103 -0.60 22.80 2.52
CA MET A 103 0.32 22.86 1.37
C MET A 103 0.10 24.16 0.60
N VAL A 104 1.16 24.65 -0.03
CA VAL A 104 1.20 25.85 -0.89
C VAL A 104 1.74 25.47 -2.26
#